data_AF-A0A1H6S233-F1
#
_entry.id   AF-A0A1H6S233-F1
#
_cell.length_a   1.000
_cell.length_b   1.000
_cell.length_c   1.000
_cell.angle_alpha   90.00
_cell.angle_beta   90.00
_cell.angle_gamma   90.00
#
_symmetry.space_group_name_H-M   'P 1'
#
loop_
_entity.id
_entity.type
_entity.pdbx_description
1 polymer ?
#
loop_
_entity_poly.entity_id
_entity_poly.type
_entity_poly.pdbx_seq_one_letter_code
_entity_poly.pdbx_strand_id
1 'polypeptide(L)'
;MGVVQSTVEAEITYGETIACVTPVDHLVVAGVSNWGAYGIVAALSVLTGENLLHSGDTERQLLAACVEAGCVDGVSGEPELSVDGIRSGIRSGIHEGVVDVLSGICEAERSRSK
;
A
#
# COMPACT_ATOMS: atom_id res chain seq x y z
N MET A 1 -1.49 -4.69 14.96
CA MET A 1 -1.95 -6.00 14.47
C MET A 1 -2.60 -6.82 15.60
N GLY A 2 -3.19 -6.18 16.62
CA GLY A 2 -3.59 -6.86 17.86
C GLY A 2 -4.69 -7.91 17.68
N VAL A 3 -5.57 -7.74 16.69
CA VAL A 3 -6.64 -8.72 16.39
C VAL A 3 -6.12 -10.04 15.81
N VAL A 4 -4.86 -10.08 15.35
CA VAL A 4 -4.17 -11.30 14.87
C VAL A 4 -2.85 -11.50 15.60
N GLN A 5 -2.72 -10.98 16.83
CA GLN A 5 -1.48 -11.00 17.61
C GLN A 5 -0.89 -12.41 17.70
N SER A 6 -1.68 -13.42 18.06
CA SER A 6 -1.21 -14.80 18.21
C SER A 6 -0.63 -15.38 16.92
N THR A 7 -1.18 -14.99 15.77
CA THR A 7 -0.63 -15.40 14.45
C THR A 7 0.69 -14.72 14.19
N VAL A 8 0.83 -13.43 14.54
CA VAL A 8 2.11 -12.71 14.42
C VAL A 8 3.16 -13.33 15.33
N GLU A 9 2.80 -13.68 16.57
CA GLU A 9 3.70 -14.34 17.53
C GLU A 9 4.24 -15.67 17.02
N ALA A 10 3.37 -16.48 16.40
CA ALA A 10 3.72 -17.82 15.94
C ALA A 10 4.47 -17.85 14.59
N GLU A 11 4.13 -16.97 13.66
CA GLU A 11 4.54 -17.10 12.25
C GLU A 11 5.60 -16.07 11.81
N ILE A 12 5.82 -15.00 12.58
CA ILE A 12 6.76 -13.93 12.23
C ILE A 12 8.03 -14.06 13.07
N THR A 13 9.20 -13.88 12.44
CA THR A 13 10.49 -13.84 13.15
C THR A 13 10.46 -12.76 14.24
N TYR A 14 10.82 -13.14 15.47
CA TYR A 14 10.71 -12.31 16.66
C TYR A 14 9.27 -11.89 17.03
N GLY A 15 8.26 -12.60 16.52
CA GLY A 15 6.84 -12.31 16.72
C GLY A 15 6.47 -12.09 18.19
N GLU A 16 6.88 -12.97 19.09
CA GLU A 16 6.67 -12.83 20.55
C GLU A 16 7.18 -11.50 21.13
N THR A 17 8.19 -10.89 20.51
CA THR A 17 8.76 -9.61 20.93
C THR A 17 8.08 -8.42 20.26
N ILE A 18 7.75 -8.54 18.98
CA ILE A 18 7.35 -7.40 18.14
C ILE A 18 5.84 -7.32 17.89
N ALA A 19 5.06 -8.34 18.26
CA ALA A 19 3.63 -8.38 17.99
C ALA A 19 2.92 -7.20 18.66
N CYS A 20 2.38 -6.31 17.84
CA CYS A 20 1.61 -5.16 18.30
C CYS A 20 0.29 -5.61 18.92
N VAL A 21 0.08 -5.28 20.20
CA VAL A 21 -1.11 -5.63 20.99
C VAL A 21 -2.35 -4.77 20.70
N THR A 22 -2.19 -3.64 20.00
CA THR A 22 -3.29 -2.69 19.75
C THR A 22 -4.31 -3.28 18.77
N PRO A 23 -5.58 -3.46 19.18
CA PRO A 23 -6.64 -3.98 18.32
C PRO A 23 -7.26 -2.88 17.45
N VAL A 24 -8.02 -3.29 16.43
CA VAL A 24 -8.81 -2.44 15.53
C VAL A 24 -10.08 -3.20 15.13
N ASP A 25 -11.16 -2.50 14.77
CA ASP A 25 -12.41 -3.16 14.35
C ASP A 25 -12.29 -3.85 12.98
N HIS A 26 -11.53 -3.24 12.07
CA HIS A 26 -11.30 -3.75 10.72
C HIS A 26 -9.82 -3.70 10.40
N LEU A 27 -9.23 -4.88 10.19
CA LEU A 27 -7.83 -5.02 9.83
C LEU A 27 -7.68 -5.35 8.33
N VAL A 28 -6.81 -4.61 7.65
CA VAL A 28 -6.35 -4.92 6.29
C VAL A 28 -4.86 -5.27 6.35
N VAL A 29 -4.51 -6.42 5.79
CA VAL A 29 -3.12 -6.90 5.70
C VAL A 29 -2.70 -6.89 4.23
N ALA A 30 -1.50 -6.40 3.95
CA ALA A 30 -0.94 -6.31 2.61
C ALA A 30 0.57 -6.49 2.64
N GLY A 31 1.17 -6.79 1.48
CA GLY A 31 2.64 -6.93 1.35
C GLY A 31 3.39 -5.62 1.57
N VAL A 32 2.77 -4.48 1.22
CA VAL A 32 3.22 -3.12 1.55
C VAL A 32 1.99 -2.36 2.03
N SER A 33 2.10 -1.63 3.14
CA SER A 33 0.95 -0.99 3.79
C SER A 33 0.25 0.05 2.88
N ASN A 34 1.03 0.81 2.09
CA ASN A 34 0.54 1.71 1.06
C ASN A 34 -0.43 1.01 0.10
N TRP A 35 -0.08 -0.18 -0.39
CA TRP A 35 -0.93 -0.94 -1.32
C TRP A 35 -2.24 -1.38 -0.67
N GLY A 36 -2.20 -1.73 0.62
CA GLY A 36 -3.40 -2.01 1.40
C GLY A 36 -4.33 -0.78 1.47
N ALA A 37 -3.77 0.40 1.74
CA ALA A 37 -4.52 1.65 1.74
C ALA A 37 -5.12 1.95 0.35
N TYR A 38 -4.35 1.75 -0.72
CA TYR A 38 -4.82 1.96 -2.09
C TYR A 38 -5.92 0.96 -2.45
N GLY A 39 -5.84 -0.29 -1.98
CA GLY A 39 -6.90 -1.28 -2.13
C GLY A 39 -8.22 -0.85 -1.44
N ILE A 40 -8.14 -0.22 -0.27
CA ILE A 40 -9.32 0.37 0.40
C ILE A 40 -9.91 1.50 -0.46
N VAL A 41 -9.07 2.40 -0.98
CA VAL A 41 -9.50 3.51 -1.86
C VAL A 41 -10.12 2.97 -3.16
N ALA A 42 -9.58 1.90 -3.73
CA ALA A 42 -10.14 1.21 -4.89
C ALA A 42 -11.55 0.65 -4.59
N ALA A 43 -11.71 -0.04 -3.46
CA ALA A 43 -13.01 -0.56 -3.04
C ALA A 43 -14.04 0.57 -2.86
N LEU A 44 -13.64 1.69 -2.24
CA LEU A 44 -14.49 2.87 -2.11
C LEU A 44 -14.85 3.46 -3.49
N SER A 45 -13.89 3.52 -4.42
CA SER A 45 -14.12 3.99 -5.79
C SER A 45 -15.17 3.17 -6.53
N VAL A 46 -15.20 1.85 -6.30
CA VAL A 46 -16.22 0.96 -6.86
C VAL A 46 -17.59 1.22 -6.20
N LEU A 47 -17.63 1.34 -4.87
CA LEU A 47 -18.87 1.53 -4.12
C LEU A 47 -19.55 2.88 -4.40
N THR A 48 -18.77 3.94 -4.60
CA THR A 48 -19.31 5.28 -4.90
C THR A 48 -19.54 5.51 -6.39
N GLY A 49 -18.91 4.70 -7.26
CA GLY A 49 -18.89 4.92 -8.70
C GLY A 49 -17.97 6.06 -9.16
N GLU A 50 -17.19 6.66 -8.25
CA GLU A 50 -16.23 7.73 -8.52
C GLU A 50 -14.79 7.21 -8.54
N ASN A 51 -13.87 7.89 -9.23
CA ASN A 51 -12.45 7.53 -9.14
C ASN A 51 -11.78 8.27 -7.99
N LEU A 52 -11.43 7.55 -6.93
CA LEU A 52 -10.73 8.09 -5.76
C LEU A 52 -9.25 7.72 -5.73
N LEU A 53 -8.80 6.83 -6.62
CA LEU A 53 -7.38 6.47 -6.74
C LEU A 53 -6.58 7.58 -7.42
N HIS A 54 -5.34 7.75 -6.98
CA HIS A 54 -4.33 8.52 -7.70
C HIS A 54 -3.76 7.68 -8.86
N SER A 55 -2.89 8.26 -9.70
CA SER A 55 -2.23 7.54 -10.81
C SER A 55 -0.83 7.05 -10.42
N GLY A 56 -0.25 6.10 -11.16
CA GLY A 56 1.14 5.70 -10.96
C GLY A 56 2.15 6.86 -11.08
N ASP A 57 1.88 7.85 -11.92
CA ASP A 57 2.70 9.07 -11.99
C ASP A 57 2.61 9.90 -10.71
N THR A 58 1.41 10.04 -10.14
CA THR A 58 1.22 10.71 -8.85
C THR A 58 1.89 9.92 -7.72
N GLU A 59 1.85 8.59 -7.73
CA GLU A 59 2.55 7.75 -6.73
C GLU A 59 4.05 8.06 -6.73
N ARG A 60 4.68 8.11 -7.90
CA ARG A 60 6.09 8.50 -8.01
C ARG A 60 6.36 9.89 -7.43
N GLN A 61 5.50 10.86 -7.71
CA GLN A 61 5.64 12.23 -7.20
C GLN A 61 5.50 12.28 -5.68
N LEU A 62 4.56 11.51 -5.12
CA LEU A 62 4.40 11.37 -3.67
C LEU A 62 5.64 10.76 -3.02
N LEU A 63 6.19 9.68 -3.59
CA LEU A 63 7.43 9.08 -3.10
C LEU A 63 8.61 10.05 -3.18
N ALA A 64 8.77 10.76 -4.29
CA ALA A 64 9.82 11.77 -4.43
C ALA A 64 9.69 12.88 -3.38
N ALA A 65 8.47 13.35 -3.12
CA ALA A 65 8.20 14.36 -2.09
C ALA A 65 8.50 13.84 -0.67
N CYS A 66 8.22 12.57 -0.38
CA CYS A 66 8.59 11.96 0.89
C CYS A 66 10.11 11.93 1.08
N VAL A 67 10.87 11.52 0.05
CA VAL A 67 12.34 11.52 0.11
C VAL A 67 12.89 12.93 0.30
N GLU A 68 12.34 13.93 -0.42
CA GLU A 68 12.73 15.34 -0.26
C GLU A 68 12.43 15.87 1.15
N ALA A 69 11.36 15.39 1.79
CA ALA A 69 11.03 15.70 3.17
C ALA A 69 11.91 14.97 4.21
N GLY A 70 12.84 14.11 3.77
CA GLY A 70 13.77 13.38 4.63
C GLY A 70 13.27 11.99 5.06
N CYS A 71 12.22 11.45 4.44
CA CYS A 71 11.85 10.06 4.63
C CYS A 71 12.91 9.12 4.05
N VAL A 72 13.04 7.95 4.65
CA VAL A 72 13.96 6.89 4.23
C VAL A 72 13.19 5.60 3.98
N ASP A 73 13.77 4.71 3.18
CA ASP A 73 13.27 3.36 3.02
C ASP A 73 13.50 2.55 4.30
N GLY A 74 12.48 1.82 4.76
CA GLY A 74 12.53 1.08 6.03
C GLY A 74 13.46 -0.13 6.05
N VAL A 75 13.90 -0.61 4.87
CA VAL A 75 14.82 -1.75 4.73
C VAL A 75 16.25 -1.27 4.55
N SER A 76 16.50 -0.30 3.67
CA SER A 76 17.86 0.21 3.44
C SER A 76 18.30 1.26 4.46
N GLY A 77 17.36 2.00 5.05
CA GLY A 77 17.64 3.13 5.94
C GLY A 77 18.12 4.38 5.22
N GLU A 78 18.10 4.38 3.89
CA GLU A 78 18.61 5.45 3.04
C GLU A 78 17.46 6.26 2.39
N PRO A 79 17.68 7.55 2.04
CA PRO A 79 16.70 8.38 1.35
C PRO A 79 16.61 7.97 -0.14
N GLU A 80 16.02 6.81 -0.39
CA GLU A 80 15.84 6.23 -1.72
C GLU A 80 14.38 6.30 -2.18
N LEU A 81 14.19 6.31 -3.51
CA LEU A 81 12.87 6.27 -4.14
C LEU A 81 12.34 4.82 -4.13
N SER A 82 12.11 4.31 -2.93
CA SER A 82 11.63 2.95 -2.65
C SER A 82 10.76 2.91 -1.39
N VAL A 83 9.95 1.86 -1.27
CA VAL A 83 9.22 1.52 -0.05
C VAL A 83 9.40 0.04 0.20
N ASP A 84 9.67 -0.34 1.45
CA ASP A 84 9.92 -1.72 1.88
C ASP A 84 11.00 -2.43 1.03
N GLY A 85 12.03 -1.69 0.59
CA GLY A 85 13.11 -2.20 -0.26
C GLY A 85 12.73 -2.39 -1.73
N ILE A 86 11.52 -2.03 -2.14
CA ILE A 86 11.02 -2.15 -3.51
C ILE A 86 11.20 -0.80 -4.21
N ARG A 87 12.00 -0.77 -5.28
CA ARG A 87 12.29 0.47 -6.01
C ARG A 87 11.12 0.92 -6.87
N SER A 88 10.82 2.21 -6.81
CA SER A 88 9.99 2.91 -7.81
C SER A 88 10.80 3.15 -9.09
N GLY A 89 10.12 3.27 -10.24
CA GLY A 89 10.81 3.50 -11.51
C GLY A 89 9.90 3.82 -12.70
N ILE A 90 10.37 4.70 -13.59
CA ILE A 90 9.60 5.29 -14.73
C ILE A 90 9.08 4.22 -15.71
N ARG A 91 9.73 3.07 -15.80
CA ARG A 91 9.41 2.02 -16.79
C ARG A 91 8.90 0.71 -16.20
N SER A 92 9.09 0.47 -14.91
CA SER A 92 8.83 -0.83 -14.28
C SER A 92 8.72 -0.73 -12.75
N GLY A 93 8.29 0.42 -12.23
CA GLY A 93 8.10 0.60 -10.80
C GLY A 93 6.90 -0.21 -10.31
N ILE A 94 7.13 -1.05 -9.30
CA ILE A 94 6.08 -1.96 -8.80
C ILE A 94 4.98 -1.17 -8.07
N HIS A 95 5.33 -0.08 -7.36
CA HIS A 95 4.35 0.76 -6.66
C HIS A 95 3.36 1.38 -7.64
N GLU A 96 3.87 1.95 -8.72
CA GLU A 96 3.09 2.56 -9.79
C GLU A 96 2.22 1.50 -10.50
N GLY A 97 2.80 0.34 -10.79
CA GLY A 97 2.05 -0.76 -11.40
C GLY A 97 0.92 -1.29 -10.53
N VAL A 98 1.08 -1.32 -9.20
CA VAL A 98 -0.02 -1.69 -8.28
C VAL A 98 -1.17 -0.68 -8.38
N VAL A 99 -0.87 0.62 -8.44
CA VAL A 99 -1.88 1.67 -8.61
C VAL A 99 -2.60 1.53 -9.94
N ASP A 100 -1.87 1.23 -11.02
CA ASP A 100 -2.44 1.03 -12.36
C ASP A 100 -3.37 -0.20 -12.40
N VAL A 101 -2.98 -1.32 -11.77
CA VAL A 101 -3.82 -2.51 -11.66
C VAL A 101 -5.11 -2.22 -10.90
N LEU A 102 -5.03 -1.55 -9.75
CA LEU A 102 -6.20 -1.17 -8.96
C LEU A 102 -7.13 -0.22 -9.73
N SER A 103 -6.56 0.72 -10.48
CA SER A 103 -7.32 1.64 -11.34
C SER A 103 -8.07 0.87 -12.44
N GLY A 104 -7.40 -0.07 -13.10
CA GLY A 104 -8.01 -0.93 -14.13
C GLY A 104 -9.16 -1.78 -13.58
N ILE A 105 -9.05 -2.30 -12.34
CA ILE A 105 -10.15 -3.00 -11.66
C ILE A 105 -11.35 -2.06 -11.46
N CYS A 106 -11.12 -0.84 -10.96
CA CYS A 106 -12.19 0.13 -10.75
C CYS A 106 -12.92 0.49 -12.04
N GLU A 107 -12.18 0.68 -13.14
CA GLU A 107 -12.76 0.96 -14.46
C GLU A 107 -13.59 -0.20 -14.99
N ALA A 108 -13.09 -1.43 -14.86
CA ALA A 108 -13.79 -2.64 -15.27
C ALA A 108 -15.13 -2.79 -14.51
N GLU A 109 -15.15 -2.57 -13.20
CA GLU A 109 -16.38 -2.67 -12.40
C GLU A 109 -17.42 -1.59 -12.73
N ARG A 110 -16.97 -0.36 -13.03
CA ARG A 110 -17.88 0.70 -13.52
C ARG A 110 -18.50 0.36 -14.87
N SER A 111 -17.75 -0.33 -15.75
CA SER A 111 -18.28 -0.75 -17.05
C SER A 111 -19.37 -1.83 -16.93
N ARG A 112 -19.31 -2.67 -15.90
CA ARG A 112 -20.31 -3.73 -15.61
C ARG A 112 -21.60 -3.21 -14.98
N SER A 113 -21.52 -2.06 -14.32
CA SER A 113 -22.64 -1.44 -13.61
C SER A 113 -23.52 -0.53 -14.49
N LYS A 114 -23.18 -0.39 -15.77
CA LYS A 114 -23.95 0.32 -16.81
C LYS A 114 -24.74 -0.66 -17.65
#